data_AF-A0A9E2XNR2-F1
#
_entry.id   AF-A0A9E2XNR2-F1
#
_cell.length_a   1.000
_cell.length_b   1.000
_cell.length_c   1.000
_cell.angle_alpha   90.00
_cell.angle_beta   90.00
_cell.angle_gamma   90.00
#
_symmetry.space_group_name_H-M   'P 1'
#
loop_
_entity.id
_entity.type
_entity.pdbx_description
1 polymer ?
#
loop_
_entity_poly.entity_id
_entity_poly.type
_entity_poly.pdbx_seq_one_letter_code
_entity_poly.pdbx_strand_id
1 'polypeptide(L)'
;MSSRFQTLMLREWMQHKRGWLVTLLAPPLLFLALLPFGTVPEGEINGMAMDKSLAIGVAAVIFSMTSMFLLAMTSALFQLPGLARRDVQDRSIEFWLSLPASHTESIATTVLTHLLVVPLSIGLLSYVLGYVMAAAAALKFGGVTALAAIPWGAVAGFSLPVVLRLSFGVLLAMLWAAPLVMIVMNASAWLKRWGIPALAGTTVVLCGILPKLYGIDLFRVLLKEQLHGLTHAVVNSGAGFKEHAHELPMPEVAQVTAWAWSDALQAMQALASPNLVGGLALAALGFYGLILRRRRGA
;
A
#
# COMPACT_ATOMS: atom_id res chain seq x y z
N MET A 1 -6.64 -5.78 23.97
CA MET A 1 -5.17 -5.78 23.72
C MET A 1 -4.48 -5.40 25.01
N SER A 2 -3.42 -6.11 25.41
CA SER A 2 -2.66 -5.74 26.63
C SER A 2 -1.99 -4.38 26.45
N SER A 3 -1.81 -3.62 27.53
CA SER A 3 -1.07 -2.34 27.50
C SER A 3 0.32 -2.48 26.87
N ARG A 4 0.95 -3.65 27.00
CA ARG A 4 2.27 -3.96 26.41
C ARG A 4 2.30 -3.90 24.89
N PHE A 5 1.30 -4.49 24.22
CA PHE A 5 1.26 -4.51 22.76
C PHE A 5 1.10 -3.09 22.20
N GLN A 6 0.28 -2.26 22.85
CA GLN A 6 0.15 -0.84 22.50
C GLN A 6 1.47 -0.09 22.67
N THR A 7 2.21 -0.34 23.75
CA THR A 7 3.55 0.23 23.95
C THR A 7 4.53 -0.17 22.85
N LEU A 8 4.50 -1.44 22.42
CA LEU A 8 5.33 -1.90 21.30
C LEU A 8 4.92 -1.23 19.99
N MET A 9 3.64 -1.01 19.73
CA MET A 9 3.17 -0.29 18.53
C MET A 9 3.60 1.18 18.58
N LEU A 10 3.50 1.82 19.75
CA LEU A 10 3.98 3.17 19.96
C LEU A 10 5.49 3.27 19.73
N ARG A 11 6.25 2.27 20.17
CA ARG A 11 7.68 2.17 19.87
C ARG A 11 7.93 2.12 18.37
N GLU A 12 7.24 1.25 17.63
CA GLU A 12 7.39 1.16 16.16
C GLU A 12 7.11 2.54 15.51
N TRP A 13 6.05 3.22 15.95
CA TRP A 13 5.79 4.60 15.52
C TRP A 13 6.94 5.55 15.86
N MET A 14 7.41 5.60 17.12
CA MET A 14 8.47 6.53 17.52
C MET A 14 9.78 6.31 16.75
N GLN A 15 10.10 5.06 16.41
CA GLN A 15 11.31 4.71 15.67
C GLN A 15 11.22 5.12 14.19
N HIS A 16 10.06 4.95 13.57
CA HIS A 16 9.90 5.15 12.13
C HIS A 16 9.17 6.45 11.73
N LYS A 17 8.61 7.21 12.70
CA LYS A 17 7.79 8.41 12.43
C LYS A 17 8.45 9.40 11.50
N ARG A 18 9.76 9.64 11.60
CA ARG A 18 10.45 10.59 10.73
C ARG A 18 10.44 10.12 9.27
N GLY A 19 10.78 8.85 9.03
CA GLY A 19 10.74 8.27 7.70
C GLY A 19 9.33 8.27 7.12
N TRP A 20 8.33 7.91 7.92
CA TRP A 20 6.92 7.94 7.50
C TRP A 20 6.43 9.36 7.21
N LEU A 21 6.73 10.33 8.07
CA LEU A 21 6.35 11.73 7.84
C LEU A 21 7.02 12.30 6.60
N VAL A 22 8.30 12.03 6.37
CA VAL A 22 9.00 12.50 5.16
C VAL A 22 8.38 11.87 3.91
N THR A 23 8.19 10.55 3.90
CA THR A 23 7.65 9.85 2.72
C THR A 23 6.22 10.23 2.40
N LEU A 24 5.43 10.59 3.42
CA LEU A 24 4.05 11.01 3.27
C LEU A 24 3.91 12.50 2.93
N LEU A 25 4.68 13.37 3.57
CA LEU A 25 4.52 14.83 3.47
C LEU A 25 5.45 15.46 2.43
N ALA A 26 6.60 14.87 2.10
CA ALA A 26 7.49 15.45 1.10
C ALA A 26 6.83 15.55 -0.29
N PRO A 27 6.16 14.52 -0.83
CA PRO A 27 5.49 14.64 -2.13
C PRO A 27 4.44 15.77 -2.21
N PRO A 28 3.46 15.90 -1.29
CA PRO A 28 2.49 16.99 -1.35
C PRO A 28 3.12 18.35 -1.08
N LEU A 29 4.10 18.46 -0.18
CA LEU A 29 4.80 19.74 0.05
C LEU A 29 5.61 20.18 -1.18
N LEU A 30 6.30 19.25 -1.83
CA LEU A 30 7.01 19.52 -3.09
C LEU A 30 6.05 19.89 -4.19
N PHE A 31 4.93 19.17 -4.33
CA PHE A 31 3.88 19.54 -5.28
C PHE A 31 3.40 20.97 -5.06
N LEU A 32 3.03 21.33 -3.83
CA LEU A 32 2.56 22.67 -3.49
C LEU A 32 3.64 23.74 -3.71
N ALA A 33 4.90 23.44 -3.41
CA ALA A 33 6.02 24.35 -3.65
C ALA A 33 6.32 24.56 -5.13
N LEU A 34 6.13 23.53 -5.97
CA LEU A 34 6.37 23.58 -7.41
C LEU A 34 5.16 24.09 -8.20
N LEU A 35 3.95 24.03 -7.62
CA LEU A 35 2.70 24.42 -8.24
C LEU A 35 2.72 25.84 -8.86
N PRO A 36 3.35 26.88 -8.25
CA PRO A 36 3.44 28.20 -8.86
C PRO A 36 4.16 28.22 -10.22
N PHE A 37 5.09 27.29 -10.44
CA PHE A 37 5.90 27.17 -11.67
C PHE A 37 5.26 26.27 -12.72
N GLY A 38 4.20 25.54 -12.37
CA GLY A 38 3.44 24.75 -13.32
C GLY A 38 2.70 25.64 -14.32
N THR A 39 2.84 25.34 -15.60
CA THR A 39 2.07 25.94 -16.69
C THR A 39 1.21 24.86 -17.33
N VAL A 40 -0.01 25.23 -17.71
CA VAL A 40 -0.85 24.43 -18.59
C VAL A 40 -0.89 25.19 -19.92
N PRO A 41 -0.67 24.52 -21.08
CA PRO A 41 -0.70 25.19 -22.37
C PRO A 41 -1.98 26.03 -22.55
N GLU A 42 -1.81 27.27 -23.00
CA GLU A 42 -2.90 28.19 -23.29
C GLU A 42 -3.78 27.60 -24.41
N GLY A 43 -4.92 27.04 -24.04
CA GLY A 43 -5.83 26.33 -24.96
C GLY A 43 -6.60 25.19 -24.29
N GLU A 44 -6.02 24.54 -23.29
CA GLU A 44 -6.68 23.45 -22.54
C GLU A 44 -7.56 23.96 -21.40
N ILE A 45 -7.25 25.13 -20.83
CA ILE A 45 -8.00 25.71 -19.69
C ILE A 45 -9.31 26.38 -20.15
N ASN A 46 -9.30 27.10 -21.27
CA ASN A 46 -10.47 27.83 -21.78
C ASN A 46 -11.58 26.90 -22.32
N GLY A 47 -11.28 25.60 -22.50
CA GLY A 47 -12.23 24.56 -22.89
C GLY A 47 -12.73 23.68 -21.74
N MET A 48 -12.28 23.92 -20.49
CA MET A 48 -12.87 23.29 -19.30
C MET A 48 -14.22 23.93 -19.01
N ALA A 49 -15.21 23.59 -19.83
CA ALA A 49 -16.58 24.00 -19.60
C ALA A 49 -17.01 23.58 -18.18
N MET A 50 -17.79 24.45 -17.53
CA MET A 50 -18.21 24.26 -16.13
C MET A 50 -19.01 22.96 -15.92
N ASP A 51 -19.54 22.37 -17.00
CA ASP A 51 -20.20 21.07 -17.02
C ASP A 51 -19.27 19.91 -16.66
N LYS A 52 -17.94 20.08 -16.74
CA LYS A 52 -16.93 19.06 -16.42
C LYS A 52 -16.24 19.25 -15.06
N SER A 53 -16.63 20.25 -14.27
CA SER A 53 -15.96 20.59 -13.00
C SER A 53 -15.95 19.43 -11.99
N LEU A 54 -17.01 18.63 -11.95
CA LEU A 54 -17.10 17.43 -11.14
C LEU A 54 -16.06 16.37 -11.55
N ALA A 55 -16.01 16.04 -12.85
CA ALA A 55 -15.10 15.02 -13.37
C ALA A 55 -13.63 15.41 -13.14
N ILE A 56 -13.30 16.69 -13.36
CA ILE A 56 -11.96 17.23 -13.10
C ILE A 56 -11.61 17.12 -11.61
N GLY A 57 -12.53 17.52 -10.72
CA GLY A 57 -12.33 17.43 -9.27
C GLY A 57 -12.09 15.99 -8.80
N VAL A 58 -12.91 15.04 -9.26
CA VAL A 58 -12.77 13.61 -8.95
C VAL A 58 -11.43 13.07 -9.46
N ALA A 59 -11.08 13.35 -10.72
CA ALA A 59 -9.83 12.89 -11.32
C ALA A 59 -8.61 13.45 -10.59
N ALA A 60 -8.61 14.74 -10.26
CA ALA A 60 -7.52 15.38 -9.52
C ALA A 60 -7.31 14.77 -8.13
N VAL A 61 -8.39 14.51 -7.39
CA VAL A 61 -8.32 13.86 -6.06
C VAL A 61 -7.80 12.42 -6.19
N ILE A 62 -8.37 11.61 -7.07
CA ILE A 62 -7.97 10.20 -7.23
C ILE A 62 -6.51 10.10 -7.69
N PHE A 63 -6.09 10.92 -8.66
CA PHE A 63 -4.72 10.92 -9.16
C PHE A 63 -3.71 11.32 -8.08
N SER A 64 -3.99 12.41 -7.36
CA SER A 64 -3.12 12.89 -6.28
C SER A 64 -2.99 11.85 -5.17
N MET A 65 -4.13 11.32 -4.71
CA MET A 65 -4.18 10.27 -3.68
C MET A 65 -3.40 9.03 -4.11
N THR A 66 -3.66 8.51 -5.31
CA THR A 66 -3.04 7.27 -5.79
C THR A 66 -1.54 7.43 -5.95
N SER A 67 -1.09 8.56 -6.50
CA SER A 67 0.34 8.86 -6.66
C SER A 67 1.06 8.91 -5.31
N MET A 68 0.48 9.63 -4.34
CA MET A 68 1.03 9.70 -2.97
C MET A 68 1.06 8.33 -2.30
N PHE A 69 -0.04 7.57 -2.40
CA PHE A 69 -0.14 6.24 -1.83
C PHE A 69 0.94 5.32 -2.39
N LEU A 70 1.11 5.26 -3.71
CA LEU A 70 2.10 4.40 -4.36
C LEU A 70 3.54 4.77 -3.97
N LEU A 71 3.87 6.07 -3.93
CA LEU A 71 5.21 6.53 -3.53
C LEU A 71 5.51 6.15 -2.07
N ALA A 72 4.59 6.45 -1.16
CA ALA A 72 4.76 6.16 0.26
C ALA A 72 4.79 4.64 0.53
N MET A 73 3.92 3.86 -0.14
CA MET A 73 3.91 2.40 -0.04
C MET A 73 5.20 1.78 -0.56
N THR A 74 5.71 2.26 -1.69
CA THR A 74 6.99 1.80 -2.24
C THR A 74 8.11 2.01 -1.23
N SER A 75 8.19 3.20 -0.63
CA SER A 75 9.17 3.47 0.42
C SER A 75 9.01 2.58 1.66
N ALA A 76 7.77 2.31 2.09
CA ALA A 76 7.51 1.39 3.21
C ALA A 76 7.96 -0.04 2.90
N LEU A 77 7.69 -0.54 1.68
CA LEU A 77 8.08 -1.88 1.25
C LEU A 77 9.62 -2.04 1.20
N PHE A 78 10.36 -1.01 0.79
CA PHE A 78 11.83 -1.03 0.81
C PHE A 78 12.42 -1.12 2.22
N GLN A 79 11.69 -0.69 3.24
CA GLN A 79 12.16 -0.73 4.64
C GLN A 79 11.95 -2.10 5.30
N LEU A 80 10.96 -2.88 4.84
CA LEU A 80 10.58 -4.18 5.43
C LEU A 80 11.73 -5.16 5.68
N PRO A 81 12.69 -5.37 4.75
CA PRO A 81 13.77 -6.33 4.96
C PRO A 81 14.64 -6.00 6.18
N GLY A 82 14.87 -4.72 6.45
CA GLY A 82 15.72 -4.25 7.54
C GLY A 82 15.10 -4.44 8.92
N LEU A 83 13.77 -4.44 9.01
CA LEU A 83 13.03 -4.48 10.28
C LEU A 83 13.34 -5.74 11.09
N ALA A 84 13.55 -6.87 10.43
CA ALA A 84 13.79 -8.15 11.11
C ALA A 84 15.12 -8.19 11.90
N ARG A 85 16.04 -7.26 11.64
CA ARG A 85 17.37 -7.20 12.28
C ARG A 85 17.65 -5.90 13.03
N ARG A 86 16.72 -4.94 12.97
CA ARG A 86 16.90 -3.60 13.54
C ARG A 86 17.41 -3.65 14.99
N ASP A 87 16.71 -4.40 15.85
CA ASP A 87 17.01 -4.48 17.28
C ASP A 87 18.44 -5.00 17.58
N VAL A 88 18.98 -5.84 16.68
CA VAL A 88 20.36 -6.33 16.77
C VAL A 88 21.35 -5.28 16.23
N GLN A 89 20.98 -4.56 15.17
CA GLN A 89 21.82 -3.55 14.53
C GLN A 89 22.02 -2.31 15.40
N ASP A 90 20.97 -1.87 16.10
CA ASP A 90 21.01 -0.74 17.02
C ASP A 90 21.43 -1.13 18.46
N ARG A 91 21.76 -2.42 18.67
CA ARG A 91 22.11 -3.02 19.97
C ARG A 91 21.03 -2.82 21.06
N SER A 92 19.80 -2.48 20.68
CA SER A 92 18.69 -2.32 21.63
C SER A 92 18.08 -3.66 22.06
N ILE A 93 18.44 -4.77 21.42
CA ILE A 93 17.86 -6.09 21.70
C ILE A 93 17.96 -6.49 23.18
N GLU A 94 19.08 -6.22 23.86
CA GLU A 94 19.28 -6.54 25.28
C GLU A 94 18.26 -5.82 26.17
N PHE A 95 17.99 -4.54 25.88
CA PHE A 95 16.96 -3.77 26.57
C PHE A 95 15.56 -4.35 26.30
N TRP A 96 15.25 -4.73 25.06
CA TRP A 96 13.93 -5.29 24.76
C TRP A 96 13.71 -6.68 25.35
N LEU A 97 14.78 -7.44 25.58
CA LEU A 97 14.73 -8.74 26.23
C LEU A 97 14.59 -8.63 27.75
N SER A 98 15.03 -7.53 28.36
CA SER A 98 14.84 -7.31 29.81
C SER A 98 13.41 -6.92 30.17
N LEU A 99 12.62 -6.46 29.20
CA LEU A 99 11.20 -6.18 29.39
C LEU A 99 10.36 -7.46 29.38
N PRO A 100 9.23 -7.50 30.12
CA PRO A 100 8.34 -8.66 30.17
C PRO A 100 7.45 -8.75 28.91
N ALA A 101 8.06 -8.69 27.73
CA ALA A 101 7.42 -8.83 26.43
C ALA A 101 7.94 -10.09 25.73
N SER A 102 7.02 -10.88 25.15
CA SER A 102 7.40 -12.08 24.41
C SER A 102 8.04 -11.75 23.06
N HIS A 103 8.86 -12.66 22.54
CA HIS A 103 9.39 -12.55 21.17
C HIS A 103 8.28 -12.47 20.12
N THR A 104 7.17 -13.20 20.36
CA THR A 104 5.98 -13.19 19.51
C THR A 104 5.34 -11.81 19.48
N GLU A 105 5.08 -11.20 20.63
CA GLU A 105 4.53 -9.84 20.70
C GLU A 105 5.44 -8.83 19.99
N SER A 106 6.76 -8.93 20.18
CA SER A 106 7.72 -8.02 19.55
C SER A 106 7.67 -8.11 18.01
N ILE A 107 7.72 -9.31 17.44
CA ILE A 107 7.72 -9.50 15.98
C ILE A 107 6.33 -9.23 15.41
N ALA A 108 5.26 -9.70 16.07
CA ALA A 108 3.88 -9.46 15.64
C ALA A 108 3.58 -7.96 15.56
N THR A 109 4.07 -7.17 16.52
CA THR A 109 3.89 -5.72 16.52
C THR A 109 4.59 -5.07 15.33
N THR A 110 5.84 -5.44 15.04
CA THR A 110 6.57 -4.91 13.88
C THR A 110 5.85 -5.26 12.57
N VAL A 111 5.44 -6.53 12.40
CA VAL A 111 4.73 -7.00 11.21
C VAL A 111 3.38 -6.31 11.04
N LEU A 112 2.56 -6.28 12.10
CA LEU A 112 1.25 -5.62 12.08
C LEU A 112 1.37 -4.13 11.77
N THR A 113 2.35 -3.46 12.37
CA THR A 113 2.52 -2.02 12.15
C THR A 113 2.86 -1.73 10.70
N HIS A 114 3.82 -2.45 10.11
CA HIS A 114 4.33 -2.14 8.77
C HIS A 114 3.51 -2.75 7.64
N LEU A 115 2.78 -3.85 7.88
CA LEU A 115 1.90 -4.44 6.88
C LEU A 115 0.47 -3.90 6.97
N LEU A 116 -0.01 -3.50 8.14
CA LEU A 116 -1.40 -3.09 8.29
C LEU A 116 -1.55 -1.60 8.59
N VAL A 117 -1.00 -1.17 9.72
CA VAL A 117 -1.27 0.18 10.25
C VAL A 117 -0.70 1.25 9.33
N VAL A 118 0.54 1.08 8.87
CA VAL A 118 1.21 2.05 8.01
C VAL A 118 0.51 2.17 6.65
N PRO A 119 0.25 1.09 5.89
CA PRO A 119 -0.48 1.19 4.62
C PRO A 119 -1.85 1.85 4.74
N LEU A 120 -2.64 1.51 5.77
CA LEU A 120 -3.94 2.15 6.00
C LEU A 120 -3.82 3.62 6.34
N SER A 121 -2.84 3.98 7.18
CA SER A 121 -2.58 5.39 7.54
C SER A 121 -2.15 6.19 6.32
N ILE A 122 -1.30 5.61 5.46
CA ILE A 122 -0.90 6.22 4.18
C ILE A 122 -2.12 6.43 3.29
N GLY A 123 -3.00 5.43 3.15
CA GLY A 123 -4.23 5.55 2.35
C GLY A 123 -5.12 6.70 2.81
N LEU A 124 -5.42 6.74 4.12
CA LEU A 124 -6.25 7.79 4.71
C LEU A 124 -5.64 9.19 4.53
N LEU A 125 -4.34 9.33 4.80
CA LEU A 125 -3.67 10.63 4.69
C LEU A 125 -3.51 11.07 3.23
N SER A 126 -3.26 10.14 2.31
CA SER A 126 -3.22 10.43 0.87
C SER A 126 -4.59 10.87 0.36
N TYR A 127 -5.68 10.33 0.89
CA TYR A 127 -7.03 10.78 0.56
C TYR A 127 -7.24 12.24 0.97
N VAL A 128 -6.97 12.57 2.23
CA VAL A 128 -7.12 13.94 2.75
C VAL A 128 -6.22 14.94 2.00
N LEU A 129 -4.94 14.59 1.82
CA LEU A 129 -3.98 15.46 1.14
C LEU A 129 -4.25 15.56 -0.38
N GLY A 130 -4.88 14.55 -0.97
CA GLY A 130 -5.36 14.60 -2.35
C GLY A 130 -6.38 15.73 -2.58
N TYR A 131 -7.27 15.99 -1.63
CA TYR A 131 -8.17 17.16 -1.69
C TYR A 131 -7.41 18.47 -1.61
N VAL A 132 -6.44 18.58 -0.71
CA VAL A 132 -5.63 19.79 -0.55
C VAL A 132 -4.89 20.11 -1.84
N MET A 133 -4.28 19.09 -2.45
CA MET A 133 -3.56 19.23 -3.72
C MET A 133 -4.52 19.57 -4.88
N ALA A 134 -5.67 18.91 -4.97
CA ALA A 134 -6.67 19.20 -6.01
C ALA A 134 -7.23 20.62 -5.89
N ALA A 135 -7.54 21.08 -4.67
CA ALA A 135 -7.99 22.43 -4.41
C ALA A 135 -6.92 23.47 -4.75
N ALA A 136 -5.65 23.23 -4.36
CA ALA A 136 -4.54 24.09 -4.71
C ALA A 136 -4.36 24.20 -6.23
N ALA A 137 -4.45 23.07 -6.95
CA ALA A 137 -4.37 23.04 -8.41
C ALA A 137 -5.53 23.82 -9.06
N ALA A 138 -6.76 23.60 -8.61
CA ALA A 138 -7.94 24.32 -9.10
C ALA A 138 -7.79 25.84 -8.90
N LEU A 139 -7.32 26.26 -7.71
CA LEU A 139 -7.05 27.66 -7.41
C LEU A 139 -5.94 28.24 -8.31
N LYS A 140 -4.87 27.50 -8.54
CA LYS A 140 -3.74 27.95 -9.36
C LYS A 140 -4.13 28.12 -10.84
N PHE A 141 -4.85 27.16 -11.40
CA PHE A 141 -5.09 27.11 -12.85
C PHE A 141 -6.38 27.80 -13.28
N GLY A 142 -7.38 27.89 -12.40
CA GLY A 142 -8.68 28.50 -12.71
C GLY A 142 -9.15 29.57 -11.72
N GLY A 143 -8.33 29.92 -10.72
CA GLY A 143 -8.66 30.94 -9.73
C GLY A 143 -9.75 30.51 -8.74
N VAL A 144 -10.24 31.49 -7.98
CA VAL A 144 -11.26 31.29 -6.95
C VAL A 144 -12.59 30.81 -7.55
N THR A 145 -12.92 31.28 -8.76
CA THR A 145 -14.14 30.89 -9.47
C THR A 145 -14.13 29.41 -9.83
N ALA A 146 -13.03 28.88 -10.36
CA ALA A 146 -12.91 27.45 -10.64
C ALA A 146 -12.94 26.61 -9.36
N LEU A 147 -12.28 27.08 -8.29
CA LEU A 147 -12.31 26.40 -6.99
C LEU A 147 -13.75 26.28 -6.44
N ALA A 148 -14.54 27.35 -6.54
CA ALA A 148 -15.94 27.37 -6.10
C ALA A 148 -16.88 26.58 -7.03
N ALA A 149 -16.52 26.45 -8.30
CA ALA A 149 -17.29 25.72 -9.31
C ALA A 149 -17.25 24.20 -9.14
N ILE A 150 -16.25 23.67 -8.44
CA ILE A 150 -16.13 22.24 -8.18
C ILE A 150 -17.13 21.86 -7.07
N PRO A 151 -18.06 20.93 -7.33
CA PRO A 151 -19.02 20.48 -6.32
C PRO A 151 -18.33 19.50 -5.36
N TRP A 152 -17.53 20.01 -4.41
CA TRP A 152 -16.70 19.22 -3.49
C TRP A 152 -17.46 18.13 -2.73
N GLY A 153 -18.73 18.39 -2.38
CA GLY A 153 -19.59 17.38 -1.77
C GLY A 153 -19.87 16.18 -2.69
N ALA A 154 -20.10 16.44 -3.98
CA ALA A 154 -20.26 15.37 -4.97
C ALA A 154 -18.92 14.66 -5.22
N VAL A 155 -17.80 15.39 -5.31
CA VAL A 155 -16.45 14.79 -5.40
C VAL A 155 -16.19 13.83 -4.24
N ALA A 156 -16.58 14.20 -3.01
CA ALA A 156 -16.54 13.32 -1.85
C ALA A 156 -17.46 12.11 -1.97
N GLY A 157 -18.69 12.31 -2.46
CA GLY A 157 -19.63 11.22 -2.75
C GLY A 157 -19.05 10.18 -3.71
N PHE A 158 -18.32 10.60 -4.74
CA PHE A 158 -17.69 9.71 -5.71
C PHE A 158 -16.43 9.02 -5.20
N SER A 159 -15.55 9.78 -4.53
CA SER A 159 -14.24 9.27 -4.14
C SER A 159 -14.29 8.42 -2.86
N LEU A 160 -15.23 8.67 -1.94
CA LEU A 160 -15.31 7.93 -0.68
C LEU A 160 -15.54 6.43 -0.86
N PRO A 161 -16.51 5.94 -1.68
CA PRO A 161 -16.67 4.50 -1.93
C PRO A 161 -15.41 3.86 -2.53
N VAL A 162 -14.73 4.58 -3.43
CA VAL A 162 -13.47 4.13 -4.04
C VAL A 162 -12.40 3.99 -2.96
N VAL A 163 -12.22 4.97 -2.09
CA VAL A 163 -11.22 4.93 -1.01
C VAL A 163 -11.52 3.84 0.01
N LEU A 164 -12.78 3.64 0.37
CA LEU A 164 -13.17 2.56 1.27
C LEU A 164 -12.87 1.20 0.64
N ARG A 165 -13.20 1.01 -0.64
CA ARG A 165 -12.87 -0.21 -1.39
C ARG A 165 -11.37 -0.44 -1.49
N LEU A 166 -10.58 0.60 -1.80
CA LEU A 166 -9.13 0.51 -1.87
C LEU A 166 -8.54 0.19 -0.51
N SER A 167 -9.01 0.82 0.56
CA SER A 167 -8.56 0.56 1.93
C SER A 167 -8.85 -0.88 2.34
N PHE A 168 -10.05 -1.39 2.06
CA PHE A 168 -10.39 -2.79 2.26
C PHE A 168 -9.52 -3.71 1.40
N GLY A 169 -9.28 -3.33 0.15
CA GLY A 169 -8.41 -4.06 -0.76
C GLY A 169 -6.96 -4.13 -0.29
N VAL A 170 -6.44 -3.09 0.37
CA VAL A 170 -5.14 -3.11 1.03
C VAL A 170 -5.13 -4.16 2.15
N LEU A 171 -6.18 -4.27 2.97
CA LEU A 171 -6.26 -5.32 4.00
C LEU A 171 -6.12 -6.71 3.37
N LEU A 172 -6.87 -6.96 2.30
CA LEU A 172 -6.85 -8.24 1.58
C LEU A 172 -5.49 -8.47 0.90
N ALA A 173 -4.93 -7.45 0.27
CA ALA A 173 -3.63 -7.48 -0.38
C ALA A 173 -2.53 -7.85 0.62
N MET A 174 -2.64 -7.44 1.88
CA MET A 174 -1.65 -7.81 2.90
C MET A 174 -1.68 -9.28 3.28
N LEU A 175 -2.83 -9.96 3.18
CA LEU A 175 -2.90 -11.42 3.30
C LEU A 175 -2.14 -12.10 2.15
N TRP A 176 -2.30 -11.59 0.92
CA TRP A 176 -1.55 -12.05 -0.25
C TRP A 176 -0.07 -11.67 -0.18
N ALA A 177 0.29 -10.53 0.40
CA ALA A 177 1.68 -10.11 0.54
C ALA A 177 2.42 -10.89 1.64
N ALA A 178 1.71 -11.37 2.67
CA ALA A 178 2.27 -12.00 3.85
C ALA A 178 3.35 -13.06 3.57
N PRO A 179 3.15 -14.07 2.69
CA PRO A 179 4.22 -15.03 2.37
C PRO A 179 5.48 -14.37 1.83
N LEU A 180 5.33 -13.45 0.87
CA LEU A 180 6.45 -12.78 0.23
C LEU A 180 7.23 -11.93 1.25
N VAL A 181 6.50 -11.17 2.07
CA VAL A 181 7.11 -10.35 3.13
C VAL A 181 7.85 -11.24 4.13
N MET A 182 7.23 -12.33 4.58
CA MET A 182 7.86 -13.23 5.56
C MET A 182 9.12 -13.89 4.98
N ILE A 183 9.13 -14.28 3.71
CA ILE A 183 10.32 -14.79 3.01
C ILE A 183 11.44 -13.73 3.01
N VAL A 184 11.12 -12.51 2.61
CA VAL A 184 12.08 -11.39 2.52
C VAL A 184 12.66 -11.06 3.91
N MET A 185 11.79 -10.96 4.92
CA MET A 185 12.20 -10.70 6.30
C MET A 185 13.07 -11.83 6.86
N ASN A 186 12.72 -13.10 6.60
CA ASN A 186 13.55 -14.24 7.01
C ASN A 186 14.91 -14.24 6.31
N ALA A 187 14.93 -14.11 4.98
CA ALA A 187 16.18 -14.06 4.23
C ALA A 187 17.11 -12.98 4.80
N SER A 188 16.56 -11.80 5.11
CA SER A 188 17.31 -10.71 5.72
C SER A 188 17.77 -11.04 7.14
N ALA A 189 16.92 -11.66 7.97
CA ALA A 189 17.23 -12.06 9.35
C ALA A 189 18.35 -13.09 9.47
N TRP A 190 18.38 -14.05 8.54
CA TRP A 190 19.32 -15.18 8.57
C TRP A 190 20.60 -14.90 7.78
N LEU A 191 20.48 -14.31 6.58
CA LEU A 191 21.61 -14.10 5.65
C LEU A 191 22.21 -12.69 5.72
N LYS A 192 21.69 -11.83 6.60
CA LYS A 192 22.18 -10.47 6.82
C LYS A 192 22.13 -9.65 5.51
N ARG A 193 23.27 -9.09 5.08
CA ARG A 193 23.41 -8.31 3.83
C ARG A 193 23.18 -9.12 2.57
N TRP A 194 23.29 -10.44 2.66
CA TRP A 194 23.08 -11.36 1.53
C TRP A 194 21.63 -11.80 1.37
N GLY A 195 20.72 -11.41 2.28
CA GLY A 195 19.31 -11.82 2.21
C GLY A 195 18.64 -11.49 0.88
N ILE A 196 18.70 -10.23 0.46
CA ILE A 196 18.09 -9.78 -0.81
C ILE A 196 18.81 -10.36 -2.03
N PRO A 197 20.16 -10.31 -2.15
CA PRO A 197 20.85 -10.96 -3.27
C PRO A 197 20.56 -12.46 -3.39
N ALA A 198 20.55 -13.20 -2.27
CA ALA A 198 20.28 -14.63 -2.26
C ALA A 198 18.84 -14.93 -2.70
N LEU A 199 17.87 -14.14 -2.23
CA LEU A 199 16.48 -14.30 -2.65
C LEU A 199 16.30 -14.00 -4.14
N ALA A 200 16.93 -12.94 -4.65
CA ALA A 200 16.91 -12.60 -6.07
C ALA A 200 17.51 -13.73 -6.93
N GLY A 201 18.70 -14.22 -6.57
CA GLY A 201 19.35 -15.34 -7.26
C GLY A 201 18.50 -16.61 -7.22
N THR A 202 17.93 -16.95 -6.06
CA THR A 202 17.03 -18.09 -5.91
C THR A 202 15.79 -17.94 -6.80
N THR A 203 15.21 -16.75 -6.86
CA THR A 203 14.02 -16.48 -7.69
C THR A 203 14.34 -16.64 -9.17
N VAL A 204 15.50 -16.14 -9.64
CA VAL A 204 15.96 -16.32 -11.02
C VAL A 204 16.13 -17.79 -11.37
N VAL A 205 16.73 -18.59 -10.47
CA VAL A 205 16.90 -20.03 -10.67
C VAL A 205 15.53 -20.73 -10.73
N LEU A 206 14.67 -20.52 -9.72
CA LEU A 206 13.39 -21.21 -9.58
C LEU A 206 12.37 -20.83 -10.67
N CYS A 207 12.28 -19.55 -11.04
CA CYS A 207 11.25 -19.05 -11.96
C CYS A 207 11.76 -18.86 -13.40
N GLY A 208 13.07 -18.79 -13.61
CA GLY A 208 13.68 -18.48 -14.90
C GLY A 208 14.44 -19.64 -15.53
N ILE A 209 15.23 -20.37 -14.73
CA ILE A 209 16.13 -21.41 -15.24
C ILE A 209 15.46 -22.80 -15.20
N LEU A 210 14.86 -23.17 -14.07
CA LEU A 210 14.20 -24.47 -13.88
C LEU A 210 13.14 -24.81 -14.93
N PRO A 211 12.24 -23.88 -15.32
CA PRO A 211 11.31 -24.11 -16.42
C PRO A 211 11.98 -24.44 -17.75
N LYS A 212 13.08 -23.76 -18.07
CA LYS A 212 13.77 -23.88 -19.35
C LYS A 212 14.61 -25.15 -19.45
N LEU A 213 15.28 -25.53 -18.36
CA LEU A 213 16.18 -26.69 -18.34
C LEU A 213 15.46 -28.00 -18.02
N TYR A 214 14.43 -27.95 -17.16
CA TYR A 214 13.79 -29.14 -16.60
C TYR A 214 12.27 -29.20 -16.84
N GLY A 215 11.66 -28.19 -17.44
CA GLY A 215 10.19 -28.13 -17.63
C GLY A 215 9.39 -27.95 -16.33
N ILE A 216 10.05 -27.56 -15.23
CA ILE A 216 9.40 -27.40 -13.92
C ILE A 216 8.90 -25.95 -13.78
N ASP A 217 7.64 -25.71 -14.14
CA ASP A 217 6.99 -24.38 -14.08
C ASP A 217 6.34 -24.03 -12.73
N LEU A 218 6.31 -24.98 -11.78
CA LEU A 218 5.56 -24.87 -10.52
C LEU A 218 5.79 -23.54 -9.78
N PHE A 219 7.05 -23.17 -9.54
CA PHE A 219 7.38 -21.95 -8.79
C PHE A 219 6.95 -20.67 -9.51
N ARG A 220 7.06 -20.66 -10.84
CA ARG A 220 6.66 -19.52 -11.66
C ARG A 220 5.15 -19.33 -11.62
N VAL A 221 4.39 -20.42 -11.70
CA VAL A 221 2.92 -20.42 -11.58
C VAL A 221 2.51 -19.93 -10.19
N LEU A 222 3.05 -20.52 -9.12
CA LEU A 222 2.73 -20.12 -7.75
C LEU A 222 3.04 -18.64 -7.48
N LEU A 223 4.21 -18.15 -7.91
CA LEU A 223 4.57 -16.74 -7.75
C LEU A 223 3.63 -15.83 -8.56
N LYS A 224 3.29 -16.21 -9.80
CA LYS A 224 2.36 -15.44 -10.63
C LYS A 224 0.98 -15.37 -9.99
N GLU A 225 0.45 -16.48 -9.49
CA GLU A 225 -0.84 -16.53 -8.78
C GLU A 225 -0.80 -15.70 -7.50
N GLN A 226 0.31 -15.72 -6.76
CA GLN A 226 0.47 -14.91 -5.56
C GLN A 226 0.44 -13.40 -5.88
N LEU A 227 1.18 -12.99 -6.92
CA LEU A 227 1.20 -11.59 -7.37
C LEU A 227 -0.13 -11.17 -7.99
N HIS A 228 -0.80 -12.08 -8.70
CA HIS A 228 -2.13 -11.85 -9.26
C HIS A 228 -3.14 -11.59 -8.14
N GLY A 229 -3.23 -12.48 -7.13
CA GLY A 229 -4.09 -12.28 -5.97
C GLY A 229 -3.79 -10.99 -5.20
N LEU A 230 -2.50 -10.63 -5.06
CA LEU A 230 -2.08 -9.36 -4.47
C LEU A 230 -2.65 -8.15 -5.22
N THR A 231 -2.52 -8.12 -6.56
CA THR A 231 -3.02 -7.01 -7.38
C THR A 231 -4.55 -6.96 -7.42
N HIS A 232 -5.22 -8.10 -7.55
CA HIS A 232 -6.68 -8.20 -7.63
C HIS A 232 -7.38 -7.94 -6.29
N ALA A 233 -6.68 -8.13 -5.17
CA ALA A 233 -7.20 -7.75 -3.86
C ALA A 233 -7.46 -6.24 -3.76
N VAL A 234 -6.58 -5.41 -4.34
CA VAL A 234 -6.72 -3.94 -4.32
C VAL A 234 -7.88 -3.50 -5.22
N VAL A 235 -7.92 -4.00 -6.47
CA VAL A 235 -9.04 -3.79 -7.41
C VAL A 235 -9.18 -5.07 -8.25
N ASN A 236 -10.33 -5.74 -8.18
CA ASN A 236 -10.51 -7.03 -8.85
C ASN A 236 -10.87 -6.88 -10.33
N SER A 237 -11.76 -5.93 -10.63
CA SER A 237 -12.29 -5.67 -11.97
C SER A 237 -12.05 -4.22 -12.39
N GLY A 238 -10.84 -3.95 -12.90
CA GLY A 238 -10.55 -2.66 -13.53
C GLY A 238 -11.42 -2.38 -14.76
N ALA A 239 -11.99 -3.41 -15.39
CA ALA A 239 -12.82 -3.29 -16.60
C ALA A 239 -14.13 -2.55 -16.34
N GLY A 240 -14.87 -2.91 -15.28
CA GLY A 240 -16.14 -2.23 -14.96
C GLY A 240 -15.96 -0.76 -14.61
N PHE A 241 -14.84 -0.40 -13.95
CA PHE A 241 -14.51 1.00 -13.70
C PHE A 241 -14.04 1.72 -14.98
N LYS A 242 -13.22 1.08 -15.82
CA LYS A 242 -12.70 1.67 -17.07
C LYS A 242 -13.79 1.91 -18.12
N GLU A 243 -14.76 1.02 -18.22
CA GLU A 243 -15.90 1.17 -19.15
C GLU A 243 -16.70 2.44 -18.83
N HIS A 244 -16.90 2.75 -17.55
CA HIS A 244 -17.69 3.91 -17.13
C HIS A 244 -16.83 5.17 -16.87
N ALA A 245 -15.51 5.05 -16.71
CA ALA A 245 -14.64 6.18 -16.39
C ALA A 245 -14.42 7.15 -17.56
N HIS A 246 -14.67 6.70 -18.79
CA HIS A 246 -14.51 7.52 -20.01
C HIS A 246 -15.85 8.06 -20.54
N GLU A 247 -16.98 7.61 -20.00
CA GLU A 247 -18.30 8.03 -20.45
C GLU A 247 -18.74 9.30 -19.71
N LEU A 248 -19.20 10.28 -20.49
CA LEU A 248 -19.98 11.41 -19.99
C LEU A 248 -21.43 11.17 -20.39
N PRO A 249 -22.41 11.34 -19.47
CA PRO A 249 -22.27 11.88 -18.11
C PRO A 249 -21.59 10.92 -17.12
N MET A 250 -20.98 11.48 -16.08
CA MET A 250 -20.42 10.70 -14.97
C MET A 250 -21.48 9.74 -14.39
N PRO A 251 -21.11 8.52 -13.97
CA PRO A 251 -22.04 7.59 -13.36
C PRO A 251 -22.66 8.19 -12.10
N GLU A 252 -23.80 7.68 -11.65
CA GLU A 252 -24.37 8.13 -10.37
C GLU A 252 -23.54 7.61 -9.18
N VAL A 253 -23.53 8.34 -8.06
CA VAL A 253 -22.85 7.90 -6.82
C VAL A 253 -23.31 6.51 -6.38
N ALA A 254 -24.59 6.19 -6.57
CA ALA A 254 -25.14 4.86 -6.29
C ALA A 254 -24.48 3.75 -7.12
N GLN A 255 -24.18 4.01 -8.39
CA GLN A 255 -23.52 3.04 -9.28
C GLN A 255 -22.06 2.80 -8.86
N VAL A 256 -21.33 3.86 -8.51
CA VAL A 256 -19.95 3.74 -8.00
C VAL A 256 -19.91 2.99 -6.67
N THR A 257 -20.90 3.23 -5.80
CA THR A 257 -21.06 2.50 -4.54
C THR A 257 -21.36 1.02 -4.78
N ALA A 258 -22.27 0.71 -5.70
CA ALA A 258 -22.62 -0.66 -6.07
C ALA A 258 -21.43 -1.42 -6.68
N TRP A 259 -20.66 -0.75 -7.56
CA TRP A 259 -19.40 -1.28 -8.09
C TRP A 259 -18.40 -1.59 -6.97
N ALA A 260 -18.15 -0.62 -6.08
CA ALA A 260 -17.22 -0.78 -4.97
C ALA A 260 -17.60 -1.97 -4.07
N TRP A 261 -18.89 -2.14 -3.81
CA TRP A 261 -19.41 -3.27 -3.04
C TRP A 261 -19.23 -4.62 -3.75
N SER A 262 -19.62 -4.71 -5.03
CA SER A 262 -19.49 -5.93 -5.82
C SER A 262 -18.02 -6.35 -5.97
N ASP A 263 -17.14 -5.40 -6.25
CA ASP A 263 -15.70 -5.63 -6.40
C ASP A 263 -15.07 -6.10 -5.08
N ALA A 264 -15.51 -5.57 -3.92
CA ALA A 264 -15.08 -6.03 -2.60
C ALA A 264 -15.49 -7.49 -2.34
N LEU A 265 -16.73 -7.86 -2.65
CA LEU A 265 -17.23 -9.23 -2.48
C LEU A 265 -16.46 -10.22 -3.35
N GLN A 266 -16.18 -9.87 -4.60
CA GLN A 266 -15.39 -10.73 -5.49
C GLN A 266 -13.95 -10.90 -4.98
N ALA A 267 -13.32 -9.82 -4.49
CA ALA A 267 -11.99 -9.90 -3.88
C ALA A 267 -11.97 -10.77 -2.61
N MET A 268 -13.06 -10.77 -1.82
CA MET A 268 -13.19 -11.69 -0.67
C MET A 268 -13.32 -13.15 -1.11
N GLN A 269 -14.05 -13.43 -2.18
CA GLN A 269 -14.18 -14.79 -2.71
C GLN A 269 -12.83 -15.36 -3.14
N ALA A 270 -11.94 -14.52 -3.69
CA ALA A 270 -10.58 -14.93 -4.06
C ALA A 270 -9.75 -15.44 -2.87
N LEU A 271 -10.11 -15.09 -1.63
CA LEU A 271 -9.42 -15.59 -0.43
C LEU A 271 -9.58 -17.10 -0.23
N ALA A 272 -10.59 -17.72 -0.85
CA ALA A 272 -10.78 -19.17 -0.82
C ALA A 272 -9.78 -19.94 -1.72
N SER A 273 -8.83 -19.24 -2.36
CA SER A 273 -7.82 -19.84 -3.23
C SER A 273 -6.88 -20.78 -2.45
N PRO A 274 -6.65 -22.02 -2.94
CA PRO A 274 -5.63 -22.92 -2.38
C PRO A 274 -4.23 -22.27 -2.32
N ASN A 275 -3.91 -21.41 -3.28
CA ASN A 275 -2.63 -20.70 -3.31
C ASN A 275 -2.51 -19.72 -2.13
N LEU A 276 -3.59 -19.02 -1.77
CA LEU A 276 -3.56 -18.15 -0.59
C LEU A 276 -3.39 -18.98 0.68
N VAL A 277 -4.12 -20.09 0.83
CA VAL A 277 -4.00 -20.95 2.03
C VAL A 277 -2.57 -21.47 2.19
N GLY A 278 -1.97 -21.99 1.11
CA GLY A 278 -0.58 -22.42 1.10
C GLY A 278 0.39 -21.27 1.40
N GLY A 279 0.14 -20.09 0.83
CA GLY A 279 0.89 -18.87 1.11
C GLY A 279 0.81 -18.44 2.57
N LEU A 280 -0.37 -18.49 3.19
CA LEU A 280 -0.54 -18.15 4.61
C LEU A 280 0.14 -19.18 5.52
N ALA A 281 0.11 -20.47 5.17
CA ALA A 281 0.89 -21.48 5.88
C ALA A 281 2.41 -21.19 5.79
N LEU A 282 2.90 -20.81 4.61
CA LEU A 282 4.30 -20.40 4.43
C LEU A 282 4.63 -19.13 5.22
N ALA A 283 3.71 -18.16 5.26
CA ALA A 283 3.86 -16.95 6.06
C ALA A 283 3.94 -17.28 7.56
N ALA A 284 3.10 -18.20 8.05
CA ALA A 284 3.14 -18.65 9.44
C ALA A 284 4.47 -19.34 9.79
N LEU A 285 4.98 -20.19 8.90
CA LEU A 285 6.31 -20.82 9.05
C LEU A 285 7.42 -19.76 9.05
N GLY A 286 7.35 -18.77 8.15
CA GLY A 286 8.29 -17.67 8.13
C GLY A 286 8.23 -16.84 9.42
N PHE A 287 7.05 -16.49 9.90
CA PHE A 287 6.88 -15.77 11.15
C PHE A 287 7.49 -16.55 12.34
N TYR A 288 7.25 -17.86 12.41
CA TYR A 288 7.90 -18.73 13.38
C TYR A 288 9.43 -18.75 13.23
N GLY A 289 9.94 -18.77 11.99
CA GLY A 289 11.37 -18.65 11.68
C GLY A 289 12.00 -17.37 12.23
N LEU A 290 11.29 -16.24 12.19
CA LEU A 290 11.73 -14.98 12.79
C LEU A 290 11.78 -15.07 14.32
N ILE A 291 10.79 -15.72 14.95
CA ILE A 291 10.78 -15.95 16.40
C ILE A 291 11.98 -16.79 16.80
N LEU A 292 12.24 -17.90 16.11
CA LEU A 292 13.40 -18.75 16.36
C LEU A 292 14.71 -17.99 16.19
N ARG A 293 14.82 -17.17 15.14
CA ARG A 293 16.02 -16.37 14.90
C ARG A 293 16.27 -15.37 16.03
N ARG A 294 15.21 -14.68 16.48
CA ARG A 294 15.29 -13.72 17.60
C ARG A 294 15.69 -14.40 18.91
N ARG A 295 15.14 -15.58 19.21
CA ARG A 295 15.50 -16.38 20.40
C ARG A 295 16.96 -16.81 20.41
N ARG A 296 17.56 -17.11 19.26
CA ARG A 296 18.97 -17.52 19.14
C ARG A 296 19.95 -16.35 19.11
N GLY A 297 19.48 -15.15 18.84
CA GLY A 297 20.28 -13.93 18.82
C GLY A 297 20.19 -13.09 20.10
N ALA A 298 19.27 -13.46 20.99
CA ALA A 298 19.27 -13.13 22.41
C ALA A 298 20.35 -13.94 23.13
#